data_AF-A0A3M1VE36-F1
#
_entry.id   AF-A0A3M1VE36-F1
#
_cell.length_a   1.000
_cell.length_b   1.000
_cell.length_c   1.000
_cell.angle_alpha   90.00
_cell.angle_beta   90.00
_cell.angle_gamma   90.00
#
_symmetry.space_group_name_H-M   'P 1'
#
loop_
_entity.id
_entity.type
_entity.pdbx_description
1 polymer ?
#
loop_
_entity_poly.entity_id
_entity_poly.type
_entity_poly.pdbx_seq_one_letter_code
_entity_poly.pdbx_strand_id
1 'polypeptide(L)'
;MPSPSPDRFHAPQDRFWRVIDAALNRAREGARVVEDFCRFVLDAPELTQRLKDWRHRLAHLPWPRDRMVATRDTRGDVGTTARTEAEATRRDPWDIVRANLARTTEAVRTLEEFTK
;
A
#
# COMPACT_ATOMS: atom_id res chain seq x y z
N MET A 1 21.83 27.84 -8.87
CA MET A 1 21.10 26.59 -8.58
C MET A 1 20.97 26.48 -7.07
N PRO A 2 19.80 26.60 -6.44
CA PRO A 2 19.72 26.38 -5.02
C PRO A 2 19.86 24.88 -4.75
N SER A 3 20.83 24.53 -3.92
CA SER A 3 21.08 23.19 -3.39
C SER A 3 19.81 22.63 -2.72
N PRO A 4 19.56 21.31 -2.74
CA PRO A 4 18.44 20.73 -1.99
C PRO A 4 18.67 20.95 -0.50
N SER A 5 17.75 21.65 0.17
CA SER A 5 17.82 21.99 1.60
C SER A 5 17.88 20.74 2.49
N PRO A 6 18.56 20.79 3.66
CA PRO A 6 19.05 19.60 4.36
C PRO A 6 18.02 18.86 5.24
N ASP A 7 16.78 19.34 5.38
CA ASP A 7 15.79 18.64 6.22
C ASP A 7 14.38 18.87 5.70
N ARG A 8 13.89 17.94 4.87
CA ARG A 8 12.53 17.97 4.29
C ARG A 8 11.44 17.44 5.24
N PHE A 9 11.79 17.01 6.45
CA PHE A 9 10.85 16.50 7.45
C PHE A 9 10.89 17.42 8.67
N HIS A 10 9.77 18.04 9.02
CA HIS A 10 9.69 19.05 10.08
C HIS A 10 9.67 18.46 11.50
N ALA A 11 9.53 17.13 11.67
CA ALA A 11 9.83 16.41 12.91
C ALA A 11 10.04 14.90 12.68
N PRO A 12 10.68 14.14 13.60
CA PRO A 12 10.75 12.67 13.53
C PRO A 12 9.37 11.99 13.35
N GLN A 13 8.33 12.61 13.93
CA GLN A 13 6.92 12.23 13.84
C GLN A 13 6.43 12.14 12.37
N ASP A 14 6.97 12.98 11.49
CA ASP A 14 6.51 13.08 10.10
C ASP A 14 6.91 11.86 9.27
N ARG A 15 8.07 11.27 9.58
CA ARG A 15 8.55 10.04 8.95
C ARG A 15 7.66 8.85 9.32
N PHE A 16 7.16 8.83 10.56
CA PHE A 16 6.23 7.82 11.03
C PHE A 16 4.90 7.85 10.27
N TRP A 17 4.32 9.05 10.10
CA TRP A 17 3.09 9.22 9.32
C TRP A 17 3.26 8.86 7.84
N ARG A 18 4.45 9.09 7.27
CA ARG A 18 4.78 8.64 5.90
C ARG A 18 4.77 7.11 5.78
N VAL A 19 5.29 6.39 6.77
CA VAL A 19 5.24 4.91 6.78
C VAL A 19 3.80 4.42 6.83
N ILE A 20 2.98 5.00 7.71
CA ILE A 20 1.56 4.64 7.84
C ILE A 20 0.81 4.91 6.53
N ASP A 21 1.02 6.07 5.89
CA ASP A 21 0.39 6.39 4.60
C ASP A 21 0.81 5.41 3.50
N ALA A 22 2.10 5.12 3.38
CA ALA A 22 2.62 4.17 2.40
C ALA A 22 2.06 2.76 2.62
N ALA A 23 1.97 2.30 3.87
CA ALA A 23 1.43 0.99 4.22
C ALA A 23 -0.08 0.90 3.94
N LEU A 24 -0.87 1.93 4.30
CA LEU A 24 -2.30 1.99 3.95
C LEU A 24 -2.53 1.94 2.44
N ASN A 25 -1.73 2.69 1.67
CA ASN A 25 -1.83 2.70 0.22
C ASN A 25 -1.51 1.32 -0.38
N ARG A 26 -0.42 0.68 0.06
CA ARG A 26 -0.02 -0.67 -0.40
C ARG A 26 -1.06 -1.72 -0.08
N ALA A 27 -1.63 -1.70 1.13
CA ALA A 27 -2.68 -2.64 1.53
C ALA A 27 -3.93 -2.50 0.65
N ARG A 28 -4.35 -1.25 0.37
CA ARG A 28 -5.52 -0.98 -0.46
C ARG A 28 -5.31 -1.35 -1.93
N GLU A 29 -4.14 -1.06 -2.48
CA GLU A 29 -3.84 -1.37 -3.89
C GLU A 29 -3.68 -2.87 -4.11
N GLY A 30 -3.00 -3.58 -3.20
CA GLY A 30 -2.90 -5.04 -3.25
C GLY A 30 -4.29 -5.69 -3.23
N ALA A 31 -5.17 -5.28 -2.31
CA ALA A 31 -6.54 -5.77 -2.28
C ALA A 31 -7.36 -5.39 -3.52
N ARG A 32 -7.08 -4.24 -4.15
CA ARG A 32 -7.80 -3.81 -5.37
C ARG A 32 -7.50 -4.73 -6.55
N VAL A 33 -6.25 -5.14 -6.69
CA VAL A 33 -5.86 -6.10 -7.74
C VAL A 33 -6.57 -7.45 -7.54
N VAL A 34 -6.69 -7.91 -6.30
CA VAL A 34 -7.42 -9.16 -5.98
C VAL A 34 -8.93 -9.00 -6.23
N GLU A 35 -9.50 -7.83 -5.93
CA GLU A 35 -10.89 -7.52 -6.23
C GLU A 35 -11.17 -7.57 -7.73
N ASP A 36 -10.32 -6.93 -8.54
CA ASP A 36 -10.45 -6.94 -9.99
C ASP A 36 -10.33 -8.37 -10.54
N PHE A 37 -9.45 -9.21 -9.97
CA PHE A 37 -9.37 -10.63 -10.32
C PHE A 37 -10.67 -11.39 -9.98
N CYS A 38 -11.19 -11.22 -8.77
CA CYS A 38 -12.47 -11.84 -8.38
C CYS A 38 -13.63 -11.38 -9.26
N ARG A 39 -13.62 -10.10 -9.67
CA ARG A 39 -14.68 -9.50 -10.48
C ARG A 39 -14.65 -9.94 -11.94
N PHE A 40 -13.47 -9.93 -12.56
CA PHE A 40 -13.33 -10.07 -14.01
C PHE A 40 -12.81 -11.44 -14.47
N VAL A 41 -12.22 -12.22 -13.57
CA VAL A 41 -11.70 -13.57 -13.89
C VAL A 41 -12.56 -14.66 -13.28
N LEU A 42 -13.02 -14.47 -12.04
CA LEU A 42 -13.80 -15.48 -11.32
C LEU A 42 -15.31 -15.24 -11.37
N ASP A 43 -15.76 -14.08 -11.87
CA ASP A 43 -17.16 -13.64 -11.82
C ASP A 43 -17.80 -13.88 -10.44
N ALA A 44 -17.06 -13.57 -9.36
CA ALA A 44 -17.42 -13.87 -7.98
C ALA A 44 -17.90 -12.61 -7.25
N PRO A 45 -19.22 -12.27 -7.28
CA PRO A 45 -19.74 -11.02 -6.74
C PRO A 45 -19.59 -10.92 -5.21
N GLU A 46 -19.71 -12.02 -4.48
CA GLU A 46 -19.56 -12.02 -3.02
C GLU A 46 -18.13 -11.68 -2.59
N LEU A 47 -17.12 -12.23 -3.30
CA LEU A 47 -15.72 -11.94 -3.03
C LEU A 47 -15.37 -10.50 -3.41
N THR A 48 -15.89 -10.05 -4.55
CA THR A 48 -15.72 -8.66 -5.02
C THR A 48 -16.24 -7.67 -3.97
N GLN A 49 -17.45 -7.90 -3.46
CA GLN A 49 -18.05 -7.03 -2.45
C GLN A 49 -17.27 -7.05 -1.13
N ARG A 50 -16.84 -8.23 -0.66
CA ARG A 50 -16.02 -8.35 0.56
C ARG A 50 -14.70 -7.60 0.46
N LEU A 51 -14.00 -7.70 -0.68
CA LEU A 51 -12.74 -6.99 -0.90
C LEU A 51 -12.95 -5.47 -0.99
N LYS A 52 -14.02 -5.03 -1.66
CA LYS A 52 -14.43 -3.62 -1.69
C LYS A 52 -14.68 -3.08 -0.29
N ASP A 53 -15.45 -3.80 0.52
CA ASP A 53 -15.75 -3.39 1.90
C ASP A 53 -14.49 -3.31 2.75
N TRP A 54 -13.58 -4.27 2.60
CA TRP A 54 -12.30 -4.25 3.30
C TRP A 54 -11.44 -3.04 2.91
N ARG A 55 -11.33 -2.73 1.61
CA ARG A 55 -10.63 -1.53 1.13
C ARG A 55 -11.29 -0.24 1.62
N HIS A 56 -12.62 -0.19 1.65
CA HIS A 56 -13.36 0.94 2.20
C HIS A 56 -13.04 1.11 3.69
N ARG A 57 -13.08 0.04 4.49
CA ARG A 57 -12.74 0.11 5.92
C ARG A 57 -11.32 0.63 6.15
N LEU A 58 -10.33 0.14 5.41
CA LEU A 58 -8.95 0.65 5.48
C LEU A 58 -8.87 2.14 5.13
N ALA A 59 -9.57 2.57 4.09
CA ALA A 59 -9.60 3.97 3.68
C ALA A 59 -10.21 4.87 4.76
N HIS A 60 -11.18 4.40 5.53
CA HIS A 60 -11.94 5.20 6.52
C HIS A 60 -11.42 5.07 7.95
N LEU A 61 -10.29 4.41 8.18
CA LEU A 61 -9.64 4.42 9.48
C LEU A 61 -9.31 5.87 9.92
N PRO A 62 -9.47 6.20 11.22
CA PRO A 62 -9.41 7.57 11.75
C PRO A 62 -7.96 8.09 11.91
N TRP A 63 -7.20 8.08 10.81
CA TRP A 63 -5.83 8.59 10.78
C TRP A 63 -5.79 10.11 10.55
N PRO A 64 -4.78 10.83 11.08
CA PRO A 64 -4.62 12.27 10.86
C PRO A 64 -4.18 12.56 9.41
N ARG A 65 -5.15 12.54 8.48
CA ARG A 65 -4.89 12.60 7.03
C ARG A 65 -4.11 13.82 6.60
N ASP A 66 -4.36 14.97 7.21
CA ASP A 66 -3.66 16.22 6.87
C ASP A 66 -2.15 16.08 7.13
N ARG A 67 -1.78 15.38 8.21
CA ARG A 67 -0.37 15.09 8.53
C ARG A 67 0.23 14.06 7.58
N MET A 68 -0.53 13.02 7.22
CA MET A 68 -0.07 12.00 6.28
C MET A 68 0.14 12.57 4.86
N VAL A 69 -0.77 13.43 4.40
CA VAL A 69 -0.66 14.08 3.09
C VAL A 69 0.51 15.06 3.07
N ALA A 70 0.72 15.80 4.14
CA ALA A 70 1.85 16.73 4.27
C ALA A 70 3.22 16.03 4.23
N THR A 71 3.28 14.74 4.52
CA THR A 71 4.54 13.96 4.56
C THR A 71 4.76 13.06 3.35
N ARG A 72 3.84 13.09 2.37
CA ARG A 72 4.01 12.37 1.10
C ARG A 72 5.18 12.92 0.29
N ASP A 73 6.18 12.08 0.08
CA ASP A 73 7.23 12.32 -0.90
C ASP A 73 7.40 11.11 -1.82
N THR A 74 6.46 10.98 -2.76
CA THR A 74 6.46 9.88 -3.75
C THR A 74 7.70 9.94 -4.66
N ARG A 75 8.28 11.12 -4.88
CA ARG A 75 9.45 11.31 -5.75
C ARG A 75 10.77 10.96 -5.05
N GLY A 76 10.81 11.09 -3.73
CA GLY A 76 11.95 10.70 -2.88
C GLY A 76 11.80 9.32 -2.23
N ASP A 77 10.78 8.52 -2.58
CA ASP A 77 10.61 7.17 -2.06
C ASP A 77 11.70 6.23 -2.63
N VAL A 78 12.63 5.84 -1.77
CA VAL A 78 13.66 4.85 -2.06
C VAL A 78 13.01 3.46 -2.21
N GLY A 79 13.41 2.69 -3.23
CA GLY A 79 12.93 1.32 -3.44
C GLY A 79 11.69 1.20 -4.35
N THR A 80 11.21 2.28 -4.96
CA THR A 80 10.14 2.25 -5.98
C THR A 80 10.48 1.43 -7.23
N THR A 81 11.77 1.19 -7.47
CA THR A 81 12.30 0.39 -8.58
C THR A 81 12.86 -0.97 -8.15
N ALA A 82 12.82 -1.31 -6.87
CA ALA A 82 13.32 -2.59 -6.36
C ALA A 82 12.36 -3.72 -6.77
N ARG A 83 12.62 -4.32 -7.93
CA ARG A 83 11.96 -5.54 -8.40
C ARG A 83 12.84 -6.72 -8.03
N THR A 84 12.28 -7.71 -7.33
CA THR A 84 12.96 -8.99 -7.12
C THR A 84 12.81 -9.86 -8.37
N GLU A 85 13.78 -10.73 -8.64
CA GLU A 85 13.73 -11.66 -9.78
C GLU A 85 12.46 -12.55 -9.77
N ALA A 86 11.88 -12.77 -8.59
CA ALA A 86 10.58 -13.43 -8.43
C ALA A 86 9.40 -12.70 -9.12
N GLU A 87 9.48 -11.39 -9.35
CA GLU A 87 8.46 -10.65 -10.11
C GLU A 87 8.52 -10.90 -11.62
N ALA A 88 9.63 -11.45 -12.14
CA ALA A 88 9.86 -11.62 -13.58
C ALA A 88 9.22 -12.87 -14.17
N THR A 89 8.78 -13.83 -13.34
CA THR A 89 8.29 -15.14 -13.83
C THR A 89 6.89 -15.45 -13.28
N ARG A 90 5.86 -14.76 -13.77
CA ARG A 90 4.46 -15.13 -13.50
C ARG A 90 4.01 -16.12 -14.57
N ARG A 91 3.72 -17.37 -14.17
CA ARG A 91 3.30 -18.44 -15.10
C ARG A 91 1.78 -18.69 -15.04
N ASP A 92 1.15 -18.30 -13.93
CA ASP A 92 -0.26 -18.52 -13.64
C ASP A 92 -0.94 -17.20 -13.21
N PRO A 93 -2.13 -16.83 -13.72
CA PRO A 93 -2.90 -15.69 -13.22
C PRO A 93 -3.10 -15.70 -11.70
N TRP A 94 -3.13 -16.87 -11.05
CA TRP A 94 -3.18 -16.96 -9.59
C TRP A 94 -1.90 -16.48 -8.89
N ASP A 95 -0.76 -16.42 -9.57
CA ASP A 95 0.46 -15.82 -9.03
C ASP A 95 0.26 -14.32 -8.76
N ILE A 96 -0.59 -13.65 -9.54
CA ILE A 96 -0.98 -12.25 -9.32
C ILE A 96 -1.76 -12.14 -8.01
N VAL A 97 -2.73 -13.04 -7.79
CA VAL A 97 -3.54 -13.07 -6.56
C VAL A 97 -2.64 -13.33 -5.35
N ARG A 98 -1.82 -14.39 -5.39
CA ARG A 98 -0.90 -14.76 -4.31
C ARG A 98 0.06 -13.62 -3.96
N ALA A 99 0.68 -13.01 -4.96
CA ALA A 99 1.60 -11.91 -4.76
C ALA A 99 0.92 -10.68 -4.14
N ASN A 100 -0.28 -10.31 -4.62
CA ASN A 100 -0.98 -9.13 -4.09
C ASN A 100 -1.57 -9.37 -2.70
N LEU A 101 -2.01 -10.59 -2.38
CA LEU A 101 -2.39 -10.95 -1.01
C LEU A 101 -1.19 -10.89 -0.07
N ALA A 102 -0.03 -11.45 -0.44
CA ALA A 102 1.19 -11.36 0.36
C ALA A 102 1.61 -9.91 0.62
N ARG A 103 1.64 -9.06 -0.42
CA ARG A 103 1.92 -7.62 -0.27
C ARG A 103 0.92 -6.92 0.66
N THR A 104 -0.36 -7.30 0.56
CA THR A 104 -1.42 -6.75 1.40
C THR A 104 -1.19 -7.14 2.86
N THR A 105 -0.84 -8.40 3.13
CA THR A 105 -0.51 -8.90 4.47
C THR A 105 0.69 -8.15 5.08
N GLU A 106 1.80 -8.02 4.34
CA GLU A 106 2.98 -7.31 4.83
C GLU A 106 2.70 -5.81 5.08
N ALA A 107 1.86 -5.20 4.24
CA ALA A 107 1.44 -3.82 4.44
C ALA A 107 0.61 -3.65 5.71
N VAL A 108 -0.33 -4.56 5.98
CA VAL A 108 -1.10 -4.57 7.24
C VAL A 108 -0.21 -4.86 8.45
N ARG A 109 0.77 -5.76 8.31
CA ARG A 109 1.76 -6.02 9.37
C ARG A 109 2.60 -4.79 9.69
N THR A 110 2.97 -4.01 8.68
CA THR A 110 3.65 -2.72 8.90
C THR A 110 2.75 -1.76 9.69
N LEU A 111 1.45 -1.68 9.37
CA LEU A 111 0.52 -0.87 10.15
C LEU A 111 0.42 -1.34 11.60
N GLU A 112 0.35 -2.65 11.83
CA GLU A 112 0.33 -3.22 13.18
C GLU A 112 1.59 -2.83 13.97
N GLU A 113 2.78 -3.03 13.41
CA GLU A 113 4.03 -2.72 14.11
C GLU A 113 4.22 -1.21 14.36
N PHE A 114 3.81 -0.36 13.42
CA PHE A 114 3.87 1.10 13.55
C PHE A 114 2.68 1.68 14.31
N THR A 115 1.83 0.88 14.94
CA THR A 115 0.72 1.39 15.78
C THR A 115 0.68 0.78 17.17
N LYS A 116 1.68 -0.06 17.50
CA LYS A 116 2.04 -0.43 18.88
C LYS A 116 2.67 0.76 19.60
#